data_AF-A0A1U7IKX5-F1
#
_entry.id   AF-A0A1U7IKX5-F1
#
_cell.length_a   1.000
_cell.length_b   1.000
_cell.length_c   1.000
_cell.angle_alpha   90.00
_cell.angle_beta   90.00
_cell.angle_gamma   90.00
#
_symmetry.space_group_name_H-M   'P 1'
#
loop_
_entity.id
_entity.type
_entity.pdbx_description
1 polymer ?
#
loop_
_entity_poly.entity_id
_entity_poly.type
_entity_poly.pdbx_seq_one_letter_code
_entity_poly.pdbx_strand_id
1 'polypeptide(L)'
;MKVWERTRLIVLISIFSAVVGVLVKSILFPTPSKIATSFYLPEIVPLDGWQSLPSFPLLDSSSISGRRYQYINNNLRLDIEMRYFVNTSGEVRNFIKSYESISASPQIKQKEGIGFYGMFTHQDRAYLSACINPHGFSTFTARQFKQNRNLYDVQFNRLLPWLLGQENLKDERCLWTYLSIPVKSSPPEVAYQNLENIWFSWYKWWSPRFPKP
;
A
#
# COMPACT_ATOMS: atom_id res chain seq x y z
N MET A 1 8.64 3.58 -58.20
CA MET A 1 9.10 3.40 -56.82
C MET A 1 7.90 3.00 -55.99
N LYS A 2 7.93 1.75 -55.51
CA LYS A 2 6.75 1.00 -55.10
C LYS A 2 6.25 1.57 -53.78
N VAL A 3 4.95 1.83 -53.66
CA VAL A 3 4.28 2.44 -52.48
C VAL A 3 4.87 1.96 -51.15
N TRP A 4 5.22 0.67 -51.06
CA TRP A 4 5.95 0.06 -49.96
C TRP A 4 7.24 0.78 -49.51
N GLU A 5 8.11 1.19 -50.42
CA GLU A 5 9.37 1.88 -50.12
C GLU A 5 9.11 3.25 -49.49
N ARG A 6 8.08 3.95 -49.99
CA ARG A 6 7.66 5.27 -49.49
C ARG A 6 7.00 5.14 -48.11
N THR A 7 6.11 4.17 -47.93
CA THR A 7 5.50 3.88 -46.62
C THR A 7 6.55 3.47 -45.59
N ARG A 8 7.49 2.60 -45.97
CA ARG A 8 8.61 2.19 -45.12
C ARG A 8 9.46 3.38 -44.69
N LEU A 9 9.79 4.27 -45.62
CA LEU A 9 10.58 5.46 -45.33
C LEU A 9 9.86 6.39 -44.35
N ILE A 10 8.57 6.64 -44.56
CA ILE A 10 7.75 7.49 -43.66
C ILE A 10 7.69 6.90 -42.25
N VAL A 11 7.47 5.58 -42.13
CA VAL A 11 7.43 4.90 -40.83
C VAL A 11 8.78 5.00 -40.12
N LEU A 12 9.89 4.74 -40.83
CA LEU A 12 11.23 4.82 -40.24
C LEU A 12 11.57 6.24 -39.77
N ILE A 13 11.27 7.26 -40.58
CA ILE A 13 11.49 8.67 -40.20
C ILE A 13 10.64 9.05 -38.98
N SER A 14 9.38 8.58 -38.94
CA SER A 14 8.48 8.85 -37.81
C SER A 14 8.99 8.23 -36.51
N ILE A 15 9.41 6.95 -36.56
CA ILE A 15 9.99 6.25 -35.40
C ILE A 15 11.28 6.94 -34.95
N PHE A 16 12.18 7.24 -35.90
CA PHE A 16 13.45 7.89 -35.59
C PHE A 16 13.23 9.27 -34.94
N SER A 17 12.33 10.08 -35.50
CA SER A 17 12.01 11.40 -34.96
C SER A 17 11.38 11.31 -33.56
N ALA A 18 10.52 10.32 -33.33
CA ALA A 18 9.94 10.08 -32.00
C ALA A 18 11.00 9.67 -30.98
N VAL A 19 11.91 8.76 -31.34
CA VAL A 19 13.02 8.33 -30.47
C VAL A 19 13.95 9.50 -30.14
N VAL A 20 14.36 10.28 -31.15
CA VAL A 20 15.20 11.47 -30.95
C VAL A 20 14.49 12.49 -30.07
N GLY A 21 13.20 12.76 -30.29
CA GLY A 21 12.41 13.67 -29.46
C GLY A 21 12.36 13.24 -27.99
N VAL A 22 12.16 11.94 -27.72
CA VAL A 22 12.18 11.38 -26.36
C VAL A 22 13.56 11.50 -25.72
N LEU A 23 14.64 11.21 -26.46
CA LEU A 23 16.01 11.33 -25.96
C LEU A 23 16.38 12.78 -25.63
N VAL A 24 16.07 13.71 -26.53
CA VAL A 24 16.28 15.15 -26.31
C VAL A 24 15.51 15.62 -25.09
N LYS A 25 14.25 15.22 -24.95
CA LYS A 25 13.45 15.54 -23.76
C LYS A 25 14.06 14.97 -22.47
N SER A 26 14.52 13.72 -22.50
CA SER A 26 15.14 13.06 -21.35
C SER A 26 16.42 13.77 -20.88
N ILE A 27 17.23 14.26 -21.82
CA ILE A 27 18.48 14.98 -21.53
C ILE A 27 18.22 16.41 -21.06
N LEU A 28 17.32 17.14 -21.73
CA LEU A 28 17.07 18.56 -21.45
C LEU A 28 16.12 18.79 -20.27
N PHE A 29 15.20 17.85 -20.03
CA PHE A 29 14.21 17.92 -18.96
C PHE A 29 14.22 16.60 -18.16
N PRO A 30 15.29 16.31 -17.41
CA PRO A 30 15.30 15.17 -16.52
C PRO A 30 14.19 15.38 -15.48
N THR A 31 13.08 14.65 -15.61
CA THR A 31 12.09 14.58 -14.55
C THR A 31 12.77 13.91 -13.37
N PRO A 32 12.95 14.61 -12.23
CA PRO A 32 13.42 13.93 -11.05
C PRO A 32 12.47 12.76 -10.80
N SER A 33 13.03 11.57 -10.59
CA SER A 33 12.28 10.49 -9.93
C SER A 33 11.63 11.15 -8.73
N LYS A 34 10.29 11.22 -8.71
CA LYS A 34 9.56 11.69 -7.54
C LYS A 34 9.77 10.65 -6.45
N ILE A 35 10.95 10.68 -5.84
CA ILE A 35 11.28 9.97 -4.62
C ILE A 35 10.36 10.59 -3.59
N ALA A 36 9.37 9.79 -3.18
CA ALA A 36 8.47 9.98 -2.06
C ALA A 36 8.17 11.46 -1.75
N THR A 37 7.07 11.98 -2.30
CA THR A 37 6.41 13.13 -1.67
C THR A 37 6.33 12.85 -0.18
N SER A 38 6.96 13.68 0.65
CA SER A 38 6.84 13.61 2.11
C SER A 38 5.36 13.50 2.43
N PHE A 39 4.94 12.33 2.89
CA PHE A 39 3.55 12.07 3.22
C PHE A 39 3.44 12.05 4.73
N TYR A 40 2.47 12.80 5.26
CA TYR A 40 2.22 12.82 6.69
C TYR A 40 0.92 12.08 6.97
N LEU A 41 1.01 11.07 7.82
CA LEU A 41 -0.14 10.41 8.38
C LEU A 41 -0.90 11.40 9.28
N PRO A 42 -2.22 11.56 9.10
CA PRO A 42 -3.01 12.52 9.86
C PRO A 42 -3.00 12.19 11.34
N GLU A 43 -3.28 13.17 12.20
CA GLU A 43 -3.32 12.92 13.64
C GLU A 43 -4.51 12.06 14.05
N ILE A 44 -5.62 12.14 13.31
CA ILE A 44 -6.86 11.44 13.63
C ILE A 44 -7.39 10.79 12.36
N VAL A 45 -7.77 9.51 12.47
CA VAL A 45 -8.52 8.80 11.45
C VAL A 45 -9.86 8.41 12.10
N PRO A 46 -11.01 8.85 11.56
CA PRO A 46 -12.30 8.52 12.16
C PRO A 46 -12.56 7.02 12.05
N LEU A 47 -13.04 6.43 13.15
CA LEU A 47 -13.47 5.04 13.25
C LEU A 47 -14.85 5.00 13.91
N ASP A 48 -15.83 4.44 13.22
CA ASP A 48 -17.22 4.41 13.68
C ASP A 48 -17.36 3.70 15.02
N GLY A 49 -17.94 4.39 16.00
CA GLY A 49 -18.11 3.89 17.37
C GLY A 49 -16.85 3.94 18.24
N TRP A 50 -15.69 4.34 17.73
CA TRP A 50 -14.45 4.39 18.49
C TRP A 50 -14.08 5.83 18.87
N GLN A 51 -13.75 6.06 20.14
CA GLN A 51 -13.22 7.34 20.58
C GLN A 51 -11.70 7.37 20.35
N SER A 52 -11.22 8.34 19.56
CA SER A 52 -9.78 8.56 19.37
C SER A 52 -9.13 9.07 20.65
N LEU A 53 -7.99 8.48 20.97
CA LEU A 53 -7.03 8.97 21.95
C LEU A 53 -5.88 9.69 21.22
N PRO A 54 -4.96 10.36 21.94
CA PRO A 54 -3.77 10.93 21.33
C PRO A 54 -2.98 9.91 20.53
N SER A 55 -2.56 10.32 19.33
CA SER A 55 -1.74 9.51 18.42
C SER A 55 -0.32 10.06 18.35
N PHE A 56 0.65 9.19 18.04
CA PHE A 56 2.07 9.53 18.09
C PHE A 56 2.76 9.20 16.78
N PRO A 57 3.59 10.11 16.22
CA PRO A 57 4.41 9.79 15.06
C PRO A 57 5.42 8.70 15.42
N LEU A 58 5.66 7.80 14.48
CA LEU A 58 6.69 6.77 14.58
C LEU A 58 7.84 7.20 13.68
N LEU A 59 8.99 7.48 14.29
CA LEU A 59 10.20 7.87 13.59
C LEU A 59 11.05 6.62 13.35
N ASP A 60 11.22 6.25 12.09
CA ASP A 60 12.22 5.27 11.66
C ASP A 60 12.86 5.74 10.34
N SER A 61 13.97 5.11 9.95
CA SER A 61 14.67 5.43 8.70
C SER A 61 14.15 4.63 7.50
N SER A 62 13.34 3.60 7.74
CA SER A 62 12.93 2.59 6.75
C SER A 62 11.55 2.84 6.15
N SER A 63 10.69 3.61 6.83
CA SER A 63 9.40 4.08 6.31
C SER A 63 9.48 5.57 5.96
N ILE A 64 8.65 6.02 5.02
CA ILE A 64 8.53 7.45 4.70
C ILE A 64 7.82 8.19 5.84
N SER A 65 6.86 7.53 6.48
CA SER A 65 6.13 8.05 7.63
C SER A 65 5.48 6.91 8.40
N GLY A 66 5.45 7.01 9.72
CA GLY A 66 4.71 6.10 10.57
C GLY A 66 3.91 6.84 11.63
N ARG A 67 2.80 6.23 12.06
CA ARG A 67 2.01 6.74 13.19
C ARG A 67 1.32 5.62 13.94
N ARG A 68 1.28 5.75 15.26
CA ARG A 68 0.49 4.90 16.16
C ARG A 68 -0.75 5.64 16.61
N TYR A 69 -1.90 5.06 16.32
CA TYR A 69 -3.21 5.53 16.74
C TYR A 69 -3.73 4.65 17.87
N GLN A 70 -4.45 5.28 18.78
CA GLN A 70 -5.06 4.60 19.92
C GLN A 70 -6.53 4.97 19.98
N TYR A 71 -7.36 3.98 20.23
CA TYR A 71 -8.81 4.16 20.34
C TYR A 71 -9.37 3.38 21.53
N ILE A 72 -10.53 3.83 22.00
CA ILE A 72 -11.28 3.16 23.05
C ILE A 72 -12.77 3.05 22.70
N ASN A 73 -13.37 1.90 22.97
CA ASN A 73 -14.81 1.63 22.89
C ASN A 73 -15.17 0.66 24.01
N ASN A 74 -16.11 1.00 24.90
CA ASN A 74 -16.60 0.10 25.96
C ASN A 74 -15.48 -0.60 26.76
N ASN A 75 -14.47 0.16 27.19
CA ASN A 75 -13.24 -0.32 27.88
C ASN A 75 -12.39 -1.33 27.08
N LEU A 76 -12.63 -1.49 25.78
CA LEU A 76 -11.73 -2.19 24.87
C LEU A 76 -10.78 -1.17 24.25
N ARG A 77 -9.47 -1.38 24.46
CA ARG A 77 -8.42 -0.56 23.84
C ARG A 77 -8.01 -1.18 22.51
N LEU A 78 -7.92 -0.34 21.49
CA LEU A 78 -7.44 -0.67 20.16
C LEU A 78 -6.19 0.15 19.88
N ASP A 79 -5.13 -0.54 19.47
CA ASP A 79 -3.89 0.07 19.01
C ASP A 79 -3.74 -0.23 17.52
N ILE A 80 -3.55 0.81 16.71
CA ILE A 80 -3.30 0.70 15.27
C ILE A 80 -1.96 1.36 14.98
N GLU A 81 -1.03 0.59 14.43
CA GLU A 81 0.17 1.11 13.82
C GLU A 81 0.00 1.15 12.30
N MET A 82 0.31 2.28 11.69
CA MET A 82 0.37 2.41 10.24
C MET A 82 1.71 3.00 9.83
N ARG A 83 2.33 2.39 8.82
CA ARG A 83 3.55 2.91 8.19
C ARG A 83 3.39 2.94 6.68
N TYR A 84 3.96 3.97 6.08
CA TYR A 84 3.99 4.15 4.64
C TYR A 84 5.37 3.78 4.09
N PHE A 85 5.39 2.72 3.29
CA PHE A 85 6.58 2.25 2.60
C PHE A 85 6.52 2.56 1.12
N VAL A 86 7.70 2.79 0.55
CA VAL A 86 7.95 2.87 -0.90
C VAL A 86 8.98 1.80 -1.26
N ASN A 87 8.99 1.34 -2.51
CA ASN A 87 9.94 0.34 -3.00
C ASN A 87 9.97 -0.96 -2.16
N THR A 88 8.78 -1.44 -1.76
CA THR A 88 8.65 -2.65 -0.94
C THR A 88 8.09 -3.84 -1.74
N SER A 89 8.38 -5.06 -1.26
CA SER A 89 7.79 -6.30 -1.75
C SER A 89 6.38 -6.57 -1.23
N GLY A 90 5.93 -5.80 -0.22
CA GLY A 90 4.62 -5.98 0.41
C GLY A 90 4.48 -7.28 1.23
N GLU A 91 5.59 -7.92 1.61
CA GLU A 91 5.57 -9.11 2.48
C GLU A 91 5.31 -8.71 3.94
N VAL A 92 4.05 -8.81 4.37
CA VAL A 92 3.62 -8.32 5.68
C VAL A 92 4.26 -9.07 6.85
N ARG A 93 4.59 -10.36 6.67
CA ARG A 93 5.31 -11.11 7.73
C ARG A 93 6.67 -10.50 8.04
N ASN A 94 7.35 -9.95 7.04
CA ASN A 94 8.64 -9.30 7.24
C ASN A 94 8.46 -8.01 8.04
N PHE A 95 7.39 -7.24 7.80
CA PHE A 95 7.10 -6.04 8.62
C PHE A 95 6.82 -6.40 10.07
N ILE A 96 5.95 -7.38 10.33
CA ILE A 96 5.66 -7.84 11.70
C ILE A 96 6.95 -8.27 12.39
N LYS A 97 7.80 -9.04 11.71
CA LYS A 97 9.08 -9.50 12.28
C LYS A 97 10.04 -8.33 12.55
N SER A 98 10.14 -7.36 11.64
CA SER A 98 11.09 -6.25 11.74
C SER A 98 10.70 -5.19 12.77
N TYR A 99 9.40 -4.90 12.92
CA TYR A 99 8.93 -3.81 13.78
C TYR A 99 8.40 -4.29 15.12
N GLU A 100 7.80 -5.47 15.18
CA GLU A 100 7.22 -6.02 16.41
C GLU A 100 8.09 -7.11 17.04
N SER A 101 9.14 -7.58 16.35
CA SER A 101 9.96 -8.73 16.78
C SER A 101 9.16 -10.02 17.02
N ILE A 102 7.98 -10.14 16.40
CA ILE A 102 7.09 -11.30 16.54
C ILE A 102 7.28 -12.24 15.35
N SER A 103 7.59 -13.51 15.65
CA SER A 103 7.55 -14.58 14.66
C SER A 103 6.22 -15.32 14.76
N ALA A 104 5.18 -14.76 14.16
CA ALA A 104 3.85 -15.35 14.12
C ALA A 104 3.67 -16.27 12.91
N SER A 105 2.70 -17.17 13.01
CA SER A 105 2.14 -17.93 11.88
C SER A 105 0.70 -17.49 11.60
N PRO A 106 0.48 -16.33 10.94
CA PRO A 106 -0.87 -15.81 10.76
C PRO A 106 -1.75 -16.68 9.87
N GLN A 107 -3.01 -16.81 10.28
CA GLN A 107 -4.08 -17.28 9.43
C GLN A 107 -4.41 -16.17 8.43
N ILE A 108 -4.19 -16.45 7.14
CA ILE A 108 -4.56 -15.53 6.07
C ILE A 108 -6.03 -15.72 5.75
N LYS A 109 -6.78 -14.63 5.74
CA LYS A 109 -8.16 -14.58 5.25
C LYS A 109 -8.29 -13.60 4.10
N GLN A 110 -9.44 -13.67 3.43
CA GLN A 110 -9.81 -12.78 2.33
C GLN A 110 -11.23 -12.27 2.55
N LYS A 111 -11.45 -10.99 2.21
CA LYS A 111 -12.79 -10.39 2.12
C LYS A 111 -12.96 -9.77 0.74
N GLU A 112 -14.06 -10.12 0.08
CA GLU A 112 -14.40 -9.53 -1.23
C GLU A 112 -14.50 -8.00 -1.15
N GLY A 113 -13.98 -7.32 -2.17
CA GLY A 113 -13.91 -5.85 -2.22
C GLY A 113 -12.85 -5.20 -1.33
N ILE A 114 -12.18 -5.97 -0.45
CA ILE A 114 -11.17 -5.46 0.48
C ILE A 114 -9.81 -6.10 0.22
N GLY A 115 -9.74 -7.42 0.05
CA GLY A 115 -8.50 -8.16 -0.20
C GLY A 115 -8.11 -9.10 0.93
N PHE A 116 -6.80 -9.35 1.03
CA PHE A 116 -6.20 -10.29 1.98
C PHE A 116 -5.66 -9.58 3.21
N TYR A 117 -5.71 -10.26 4.34
CA TYR A 117 -5.15 -9.85 5.62
C TYR A 117 -4.76 -11.09 6.44
N GLY A 118 -3.81 -10.94 7.36
CA GLY A 118 -3.37 -12.01 8.26
C GLY A 118 -3.77 -11.71 9.69
N MET A 119 -4.21 -12.73 10.41
CA MET A 119 -4.55 -12.64 11.83
C MET A 119 -3.84 -13.68 12.67
N PHE A 120 -3.52 -13.32 13.90
CA PHE A 120 -2.84 -14.19 14.86
C PHE A 120 -3.01 -13.69 16.29
N THR A 121 -2.69 -14.54 17.26
CA THR A 121 -2.57 -14.16 18.66
C THR A 121 -1.12 -14.21 19.13
N HIS A 122 -0.74 -13.31 20.03
CA HIS A 122 0.55 -13.31 20.70
C HIS A 122 0.44 -12.54 22.04
N GLN A 123 0.87 -13.17 23.15
CA GLN A 123 0.89 -12.56 24.48
C GLN A 123 -0.44 -11.85 24.85
N ASP A 124 -1.54 -12.63 24.92
CA ASP A 124 -2.88 -12.16 25.31
C ASP A 124 -3.45 -11.03 24.44
N ARG A 125 -2.99 -10.92 23.20
CA ARG A 125 -3.50 -9.98 22.22
C ARG A 125 -3.78 -10.68 20.90
N ALA A 126 -4.81 -10.20 20.22
CA ALA A 126 -5.15 -10.58 18.88
C ALA A 126 -4.67 -9.48 17.94
N TYR A 127 -4.21 -9.88 16.76
CA TYR A 127 -3.63 -8.99 15.78
C TYR A 127 -4.25 -9.21 14.41
N LEU A 128 -4.34 -8.13 13.64
CA LEU A 128 -4.65 -8.15 12.22
C LEU A 128 -3.64 -7.27 11.50
N SER A 129 -3.05 -7.77 10.42
CA SER A 129 -2.13 -6.98 9.63
C SER A 129 -2.31 -7.20 8.14
N ALA A 130 -2.10 -6.13 7.38
CA ALA A 130 -2.17 -6.14 5.93
C ALA A 130 -1.45 -4.92 5.34
N CYS A 131 -1.18 -5.00 4.04
CA CYS A 131 -0.72 -3.91 3.22
C CYS A 131 -1.88 -3.38 2.38
N ILE A 132 -2.21 -2.09 2.49
CA ILE A 132 -3.09 -1.42 1.51
C ILE A 132 -2.21 -0.98 0.35
N ASN A 133 -2.66 -1.28 -0.87
CA ASN A 133 -2.00 -0.89 -2.10
C ASN A 133 -2.60 0.41 -2.66
N PRO A 134 -1.85 1.17 -3.46
CA PRO A 134 -2.36 2.34 -4.19
C PRO A 134 -3.48 1.96 -5.17
N HIS A 135 -3.36 0.78 -5.75
CA HIS A 135 -4.32 0.23 -6.68
C HIS A 135 -4.71 -1.20 -6.29
N GLY A 136 -5.96 -1.54 -6.56
CA GLY A 136 -6.53 -2.84 -6.20
C GLY A 136 -6.78 -2.97 -4.70
N PHE A 137 -6.59 -4.19 -4.19
CA PHE A 137 -7.04 -4.58 -2.85
C PHE A 137 -5.90 -4.64 -1.83
N SER A 138 -6.23 -4.90 -0.57
CA SER A 138 -5.24 -5.21 0.45
C SER A 138 -4.56 -6.56 0.19
N THR A 139 -3.31 -6.69 0.60
CA THR A 139 -2.50 -7.89 0.41
C THR A 139 -1.73 -8.24 1.67
N PHE A 140 -1.36 -9.51 1.82
CA PHE A 140 -0.56 -9.99 2.95
C PHE A 140 0.80 -10.56 2.54
N THR A 141 0.86 -11.28 1.41
CA THR A 141 2.10 -11.91 0.92
C THR A 141 2.69 -11.15 -0.27
N ALA A 142 4.00 -11.30 -0.49
CA ALA A 142 4.67 -10.73 -1.66
C ALA A 142 4.06 -11.20 -3.00
N ARG A 143 3.57 -12.45 -3.04
CA ARG A 143 2.89 -12.98 -4.24
C ARG A 143 1.59 -12.24 -4.51
N GLN A 144 0.75 -12.04 -3.49
CA GLN A 144 -0.49 -11.28 -3.61
C GLN A 144 -0.20 -9.83 -4.03
N PHE A 145 0.79 -9.19 -3.40
CA PHE A 145 1.23 -7.83 -3.73
C PHE A 145 1.64 -7.71 -5.20
N LYS A 146 2.52 -8.60 -5.68
CA LYS A 146 2.97 -8.62 -7.08
C LYS A 146 1.83 -8.92 -8.07
N GLN A 147 0.92 -9.85 -7.73
CA GLN A 147 -0.22 -10.18 -8.57
C GLN A 147 -1.20 -9.01 -8.69
N ASN A 148 -1.53 -8.37 -7.57
CA ASN A 148 -2.38 -7.19 -7.51
C ASN A 148 -1.80 -6.08 -8.40
N ARG A 149 -0.51 -5.77 -8.21
CA ARG A 149 0.21 -4.80 -9.03
C ARG A 149 0.14 -5.12 -10.53
N ASN A 150 0.41 -6.36 -10.92
CA ASN A 150 0.37 -6.73 -12.34
C ASN A 150 -1.02 -6.59 -12.96
N LEU A 151 -2.09 -6.79 -12.19
CA LEU A 151 -3.47 -6.69 -12.67
C LEU A 151 -3.96 -5.23 -12.76
N TYR A 152 -3.60 -4.39 -11.78
CA TYR A 152 -4.16 -3.04 -11.68
C TYR A 152 -3.21 -1.92 -12.12
N ASP A 153 -1.90 -2.15 -12.16
CA ASP A 153 -0.93 -1.12 -12.57
C ASP A 153 -0.57 -1.19 -14.06
N VAL A 154 -0.60 -2.38 -14.67
CA VAL A 154 -0.21 -2.58 -16.07
C VAL A 154 -1.41 -2.37 -17.00
N GLN A 155 -2.16 -1.29 -16.76
CA GLN A 155 -3.30 -0.89 -17.58
C GLN A 155 -2.87 0.14 -18.64
N PHE A 156 -3.55 0.15 -19.80
CA PHE A 156 -3.18 1.00 -20.94
C PHE A 156 -3.20 2.50 -20.61
N ASN A 157 -4.09 2.90 -19.68
CA ASN A 157 -4.18 4.26 -19.14
C ASN A 157 -2.90 4.71 -18.38
N ARG A 158 -2.04 3.80 -17.93
CA ARG A 158 -0.78 4.10 -17.24
C ARG A 158 0.45 4.04 -18.14
N LEU A 159 0.34 3.45 -19.33
CA LEU A 159 1.43 3.42 -20.31
C LEU A 159 1.83 4.83 -20.76
N LEU A 160 0.86 5.73 -20.98
CA LEU A 160 1.16 7.08 -21.44
C LEU A 160 1.86 7.93 -20.34
N PRO A 161 1.34 8.03 -19.09
CA PRO A 161 2.07 8.68 -18.00
C PRO A 161 3.47 8.08 -17.77
N TRP A 162 3.61 6.76 -17.88
CA TRP A 162 4.90 6.08 -17.76
C TRP A 162 5.87 6.44 -18.89
N LEU A 163 5.44 6.39 -20.16
CA LEU A 163 6.24 6.82 -21.31
C LEU A 163 6.67 8.28 -21.20
N LEU A 164 5.87 9.11 -20.56
CA LEU A 164 6.16 10.52 -20.30
C LEU A 164 7.02 10.74 -19.05
N GLY A 165 7.38 9.69 -18.29
CA GLY A 165 8.19 9.76 -17.08
C GLY A 165 7.47 10.35 -15.86
N GLN A 166 6.14 10.43 -15.89
CA GLN A 166 5.34 11.05 -14.83
C GLN A 166 5.02 10.09 -13.67
N GLU A 167 4.97 8.78 -13.95
CA GLU A 167 4.71 7.73 -12.97
C GLU A 167 5.56 6.48 -13.24
N ASN A 168 5.84 5.71 -12.18
CA ASN A 168 6.43 4.39 -12.31
C ASN A 168 5.40 3.39 -12.86
N LEU A 169 5.82 2.52 -13.79
CA LEU A 169 4.97 1.45 -14.34
C LEU A 169 4.48 0.46 -13.27
N LYS A 170 5.24 0.35 -12.18
CA LYS A 170 4.97 -0.54 -11.07
C LYS A 170 4.96 0.29 -9.81
N ASP A 171 3.83 0.28 -9.12
CA ASP A 171 3.71 0.93 -7.84
C ASP A 171 4.07 -0.06 -6.72
N GLU A 172 5.13 0.26 -5.99
CA GLU A 172 5.69 -0.55 -4.90
C GLU A 172 5.42 0.07 -3.54
N ARG A 173 4.36 0.88 -3.46
CA ARG A 173 3.97 1.58 -2.24
C ARG A 173 3.02 0.74 -1.42
N CYS A 174 3.17 0.83 -0.10
CA CYS A 174 2.38 0.07 0.84
C CYS A 174 2.03 0.93 2.04
N LEU A 175 0.75 1.04 2.37
CA LEU A 175 0.32 1.45 3.70
C LEU A 175 0.18 0.18 4.55
N TRP A 176 1.27 -0.20 5.19
CA TRP A 176 1.26 -1.32 6.12
C TRP A 176 0.47 -0.91 7.35
N THR A 177 -0.51 -1.72 7.72
CA THR A 177 -1.32 -1.52 8.92
C THR A 177 -1.21 -2.74 9.83
N TYR A 178 -1.07 -2.49 11.12
CA TYR A 178 -0.97 -3.47 12.17
C TYR A 178 -1.91 -3.09 13.32
N LEU A 179 -2.99 -3.85 13.47
CA LEU A 179 -4.04 -3.62 14.46
C LEU A 179 -3.88 -4.62 15.60
N SER A 180 -4.16 -4.20 16.82
CA SER A 180 -4.20 -5.10 17.96
C SER A 180 -5.24 -4.72 19.01
N ILE A 181 -5.82 -5.73 19.63
CA ILE A 181 -6.71 -5.61 20.79
C ILE A 181 -6.37 -6.67 21.83
N PRO A 182 -6.61 -6.43 23.13
CA PRO A 182 -6.45 -7.44 24.16
C PRO A 182 -7.47 -8.57 23.99
N VAL A 183 -6.98 -9.81 24.11
CA VAL A 183 -7.82 -11.01 24.23
C VAL A 183 -8.18 -11.11 25.71
N LYS A 184 -9.42 -10.76 26.04
CA LYS A 184 -9.98 -10.99 27.39
C LYS A 184 -10.14 -12.50 27.61
N SER A 185 -10.78 -12.93 28.71
CA SER A 185 -11.11 -14.33 28.99
C SER A 185 -12.08 -15.00 27.98
N SER A 186 -12.22 -14.46 26.78
CA SER A 186 -13.07 -14.94 25.68
C SER A 186 -12.20 -15.60 24.59
N PRO A 187 -12.78 -16.49 23.78
CA PRO A 187 -12.06 -17.11 22.68
C PRO A 187 -11.48 -16.07 21.68
N PRO A 188 -10.27 -16.29 21.13
CA PRO A 188 -9.64 -15.40 20.16
C PRO A 188 -10.52 -15.02 18.96
N GLU A 189 -11.46 -15.88 18.59
CA GLU A 189 -12.38 -15.70 17.47
C GLU A 189 -13.23 -14.43 17.62
N VAL A 190 -13.65 -14.11 18.85
CA VAL A 190 -14.40 -12.88 19.17
C VAL A 190 -13.51 -11.65 18.93
N ALA A 191 -12.24 -11.74 19.31
CA ALA A 191 -11.28 -10.68 19.07
C ALA A 191 -11.00 -10.50 17.56
N TYR A 192 -10.89 -11.59 16.81
CA TYR A 192 -10.73 -11.53 15.35
C TYR A 192 -11.91 -10.89 14.64
N GLN A 193 -13.16 -11.19 15.03
CA GLN A 193 -14.34 -10.53 14.46
C GLN A 193 -14.33 -9.02 14.69
N ASN A 194 -13.92 -8.59 15.90
CA ASN A 194 -13.77 -7.16 16.20
C ASN A 194 -12.69 -6.51 15.30
N LEU A 195 -11.53 -7.15 15.17
CA LEU A 195 -10.44 -6.66 14.31
C LEU A 195 -10.84 -6.60 12.84
N GLU A 196 -11.59 -7.58 12.34
CA GLU A 196 -12.11 -7.58 10.96
C GLU A 196 -13.03 -6.38 10.73
N ASN A 197 -13.98 -6.11 11.63
CA ASN A 197 -14.87 -4.96 11.50
C ASN A 197 -14.12 -3.62 11.50
N ILE A 198 -13.13 -3.48 12.39
CA ILE A 198 -12.26 -2.30 12.43
C ILE A 198 -11.47 -2.19 11.13
N TRP A 199 -10.87 -3.29 10.67
CA TRP A 199 -10.06 -3.34 9.45
C TRP A 199 -10.87 -2.92 8.22
N PHE A 200 -12.11 -3.37 8.10
CA PHE A 200 -12.95 -3.04 6.95
C PHE A 200 -13.30 -1.53 6.91
N SER A 201 -13.59 -0.94 8.06
CA SER A 201 -13.80 0.51 8.18
C SER A 201 -12.51 1.28 7.85
N TRP A 202 -11.39 0.85 8.44
CA TRP A 202 -10.07 1.42 8.23
C TRP A 202 -9.64 1.40 6.75
N TYR A 203 -9.79 0.24 6.10
CA TYR A 203 -9.52 0.07 4.68
C TYR A 203 -10.39 0.99 3.82
N LYS A 204 -11.70 1.07 4.11
CA LYS A 204 -12.63 1.93 3.37
C LYS A 204 -12.25 3.41 3.47
N TRP A 205 -11.69 3.84 4.60
CA TRP A 205 -11.20 5.20 4.76
C TRP A 205 -9.92 5.46 3.96
N TRP A 206 -8.97 4.53 4.03
CA TRP A 206 -7.63 4.68 3.45
C TRP A 206 -7.53 4.40 1.95
N SER A 207 -8.29 3.44 1.42
CA SER A 207 -8.26 3.07 0.01
C SER A 207 -8.42 4.28 -0.94
N PRO A 208 -9.43 5.16 -0.78
CA PRO A 208 -9.56 6.36 -1.62
C PRO A 208 -8.60 7.51 -1.23
N ARG A 209 -7.92 7.40 -0.08
CA ARG A 209 -7.01 8.41 0.48
C ARG A 209 -5.56 7.97 0.42
N PHE A 210 -5.25 6.96 -0.38
CA PHE A 210 -3.89 6.51 -0.56
C PHE A 210 -3.03 7.69 -1.06
N PRO A 211 -1.78 7.86 -0.54
CA PRO A 211 -0.90 8.94 -0.95
C PRO A 211 -0.79 9.05 -2.48
N LYS A 212 -0.96 10.26 -3.02
CA LYS A 212 -0.79 10.51 -4.46
C LYS A 212 0.71 10.58 -4.82
N PRO A 213 1.10 10.19 -6.05
CA PRO A 213 2.47 10.32 -6.54
C PRO A 213 2.89 11.77 -6.85
#